data_AF-A0A0F9UKZ2-F1
#
_entry.id   AF-A0A0F9UKZ2-F1
#
_cell.length_a   1.000
_cell.length_b   1.000
_cell.length_c   1.000
_cell.angle_alpha   90.00
_cell.angle_beta   90.00
_cell.angle_gamma   90.00
#
_symmetry.space_group_name_H-M   'P 1'
#
loop_
_entity.id
_entity.type
_entity.pdbx_description
1 polymer ?
#
loop_
_entity_poly.entity_id
_entity_poly.type
_entity_poly.pdbx_seq_one_letter_code
_entity_poly.pdbx_strand_id
1 'polypeptide(L)'
;MPKKMTLKQQKAELARLEAFIKKSESPKSKGSFGRVIGYRNDKNSDEYGTEYVFMEFVDSNDMPLGSPRGNPEAEAVLKEIKKIRFGASGRGKARFSKSEGAWSIQSEHVPSFVVMGTKNKAGTFKAS
;
A
#
# COMPACT_ATOMS: atom_id res chain seq x y z
N MET A 1 27.38 29.08 -18.99
CA MET A 1 26.53 28.05 -19.61
C MET A 1 26.46 26.85 -18.69
N PRO A 2 25.28 26.37 -18.26
CA PRO A 2 25.21 25.16 -17.45
C PRO A 2 25.71 23.97 -18.28
N LYS A 3 26.71 23.25 -17.79
CA LYS A 3 27.24 22.04 -18.42
C LYS A 3 26.09 21.04 -18.59
N LYS A 4 25.80 20.63 -19.83
CA LYS A 4 24.84 19.55 -20.09
C LYS A 4 25.32 18.29 -19.37
N MET A 5 24.50 17.79 -18.44
CA MET A 5 24.77 16.50 -17.81
C MET A 5 24.80 15.41 -18.87
N THR A 6 25.76 14.50 -18.73
CA THR A 6 25.80 13.27 -19.52
C THR A 6 24.62 12.37 -19.18
N LEU A 7 24.23 11.47 -20.09
CA LEU A 7 23.17 10.46 -19.85
C LEU A 7 23.39 9.65 -18.55
N LYS A 8 24.65 9.36 -18.22
CA LYS A 8 25.02 8.65 -16.97
C LYS A 8 24.73 9.50 -15.73
N GLN A 9 25.03 10.79 -15.78
CA GLN A 9 24.76 11.74 -14.69
C GLN A 9 23.26 11.98 -14.53
N GLN A 10 22.51 12.06 -15.63
CA GLN A 10 21.05 12.19 -15.59
C GLN A 10 20.39 10.97 -14.93
N LYS A 11 20.84 9.76 -15.24
CA LYS A 11 20.33 8.54 -14.59
C LYS A 11 20.67 8.48 -13.10
N ALA A 12 21.88 8.90 -12.71
CA ALA A 12 22.28 8.95 -11.31
C ALA A 12 21.48 10.00 -10.53
N GLU A 13 21.25 11.17 -11.11
CA GLU A 13 20.45 12.22 -10.49
C GLU A 13 18.97 11.83 -10.41
N LEU A 14 18.43 11.18 -11.44
CA LEU A 14 17.08 10.63 -11.40
C LEU A 14 16.93 9.58 -10.29
N ALA A 15 17.87 8.64 -10.16
CA ALA A 15 17.87 7.67 -9.07
C ALA A 15 17.99 8.32 -7.68
N ARG A 16 18.77 9.41 -7.57
CA ARG A 16 18.90 10.19 -6.32
C ARG A 16 17.60 10.89 -5.96
N LEU A 17 16.95 11.53 -6.94
CA LEU A 17 15.67 12.21 -6.77
C LEU A 17 14.55 11.21 -6.45
N GLU A 18 14.51 10.06 -7.12
CA GLU A 18 13.58 8.96 -6.79
C GLU A 18 13.80 8.46 -5.36
N ALA A 19 15.05 8.26 -4.94
CA ALA A 19 15.36 7.86 -3.56
C ALA A 19 14.98 8.95 -2.55
N PHE A 20 15.15 10.23 -2.89
CA PHE A 20 14.77 11.36 -2.06
C PHE A 20 13.24 11.46 -1.92
N ILE A 21 12.51 11.35 -3.03
CA ILE A 21 11.05 11.36 -3.07
C ILE A 21 10.51 10.18 -2.26
N LYS A 22 11.05 8.98 -2.46
CA LYS A 22 10.69 7.78 -1.70
C LYS A 22 10.97 7.89 -0.19
N LYS A 23 11.95 8.72 0.19
CA LYS A 23 12.25 9.03 1.59
C LYS A 23 11.29 10.09 2.16
N SER A 24 10.69 10.90 1.30
CA SER A 24 9.68 11.91 1.65
C SER A 24 8.23 11.41 1.56
N GLU A 25 7.99 10.30 0.88
CA GLU A 25 6.70 9.59 0.93
C GLU A 25 6.45 9.09 2.36
N SER A 26 5.30 9.51 2.93
CA SER A 26 4.81 9.35 4.31
C SER A 26 5.66 8.45 5.22
N PRO A 27 6.19 8.98 6.35
CA PRO A 27 7.04 8.19 7.24
C PRO A 27 6.28 6.95 7.71
N LYS A 28 6.75 5.80 7.25
CA LYS A 28 6.25 4.50 7.68
C LYS A 28 6.51 4.33 9.17
N SER A 29 5.45 4.14 9.94
CA SER A 29 5.56 3.95 11.38
C SER A 29 6.25 2.63 11.70
N LYS A 30 7.04 2.64 12.78
CA LYS A 30 7.54 1.44 13.48
C LYS A 30 6.73 1.14 14.75
N GLY A 31 5.59 1.81 14.93
CA GLY A 31 4.72 1.69 16.09
C GLY A 31 4.04 0.32 16.21
N SER A 32 3.21 0.17 17.25
CA SER A 32 2.37 -1.00 17.42
C SER A 32 1.32 -1.09 16.33
N PHE A 33 1.05 -2.31 15.85
CA PHE A 33 -0.05 -2.58 14.94
C PHE A 33 -1.36 -2.08 15.55
N GLY A 34 -2.14 -1.34 14.77
CA GLY A 34 -3.47 -0.88 15.15
C GLY A 34 -4.55 -1.70 14.46
N ARG A 35 -4.60 -1.63 13.13
CA ARG A 35 -5.64 -2.28 12.31
C ARG A 35 -5.24 -2.35 10.84
N VAL A 36 -6.12 -2.94 10.02
CA VAL A 36 -6.04 -2.89 8.56
C VAL A 36 -7.13 -1.97 8.03
N ILE A 37 -6.74 -1.02 7.18
CA ILE A 37 -7.65 -0.08 6.54
C ILE A 37 -7.81 -0.44 5.07
N GLY A 38 -9.07 -0.53 4.63
CA GLY A 38 -9.47 -0.75 3.26
C GLY A 38 -9.83 0.57 2.57
N TYR A 39 -9.31 0.81 1.37
CA TYR A 39 -9.71 1.94 0.53
C TYR A 39 -9.81 1.52 -0.93
N ARG A 40 -10.58 2.26 -1.74
CA ARG A 40 -10.84 1.88 -3.12
C ARG A 40 -9.56 1.82 -3.96
N ASN A 41 -9.44 0.78 -4.78
CA ASN A 41 -8.41 0.66 -5.80
C ASN A 41 -9.03 1.04 -7.15
N ASP A 42 -9.01 2.34 -7.45
CA ASP A 42 -9.61 2.87 -8.69
C ASP A 42 -8.98 2.23 -9.92
N LYS A 43 -7.65 2.08 -9.93
CA LYS A 43 -6.91 1.50 -11.05
C LYS A 43 -7.42 0.10 -11.45
N ASN A 44 -7.47 -0.83 -10.51
CA ASN A 44 -7.95 -2.18 -10.83
C ASN A 44 -9.47 -2.18 -11.02
N SER A 45 -10.20 -1.29 -10.34
CA SER A 45 -11.65 -1.24 -10.50
C SER A 45 -12.06 -0.84 -11.91
N ASP A 46 -11.36 0.15 -12.46
CA ASP A 46 -11.57 0.64 -13.82
C ASP A 46 -11.05 -0.37 -14.86
N GLU A 47 -9.89 -1.00 -14.61
CA GLU A 47 -9.28 -1.97 -15.55
C GLU A 47 -10.11 -3.25 -15.71
N TYR A 48 -10.71 -3.76 -14.62
CA TYR A 48 -11.41 -5.05 -14.61
C TYR A 48 -12.94 -4.91 -14.53
N GLY A 49 -13.48 -3.69 -14.43
CA GLY A 49 -14.93 -3.45 -14.37
C GLY A 49 -15.62 -4.03 -13.12
N THR A 50 -14.88 -4.24 -12.04
CA THR A 50 -15.37 -4.79 -10.76
C THR A 50 -14.65 -4.11 -9.61
N GLU A 51 -15.31 -3.88 -8.49
CA GLU A 51 -14.70 -3.12 -7.40
C GLU A 51 -13.55 -3.87 -6.74
N TYR A 52 -12.39 -3.22 -6.70
CA TYR A 52 -11.23 -3.65 -5.93
C TYR A 52 -10.93 -2.69 -4.79
N VAL A 53 -10.41 -3.24 -3.71
CA VAL A 53 -10.02 -2.54 -2.49
C VAL A 53 -8.54 -2.81 -2.23
N PHE A 54 -7.80 -1.76 -1.87
CA PHE A 54 -6.49 -1.82 -1.27
C PHE A 54 -6.62 -1.94 0.25
N MET A 55 -5.88 -2.86 0.84
CA MET A 55 -5.76 -3.07 2.27
C MET A 55 -4.34 -2.68 2.72
N GLU A 56 -4.26 -1.70 3.61
CA GLU A 56 -3.00 -1.22 4.18
C GLU A 56 -2.98 -1.46 5.69
N PHE A 57 -1.82 -1.90 6.19
CA PHE A 57 -1.60 -2.06 7.62
C PHE A 57 -1.27 -0.70 8.21
N VAL A 58 -1.93 -0.32 9.30
CA VAL A 58 -1.67 0.93 10.01
C VAL A 58 -1.33 0.68 11.47
N ASP A 59 -0.62 1.64 12.05
CA ASP A 59 -0.35 1.65 13.49
C ASP A 59 -1.58 2.15 14.28
N SER A 60 -1.43 2.25 15.61
CA SER A 60 -2.46 2.77 16.51
C SER A 60 -2.85 4.24 16.29
N ASN A 61 -2.08 4.99 15.51
CA ASN A 61 -2.35 6.38 15.12
C ASN A 61 -2.86 6.50 13.67
N ASP A 62 -3.29 5.38 13.07
CA ASP A 62 -3.74 5.30 11.68
C ASP A 62 -2.68 5.77 10.67
N MET A 63 -1.39 5.62 11.01
CA MET A 63 -0.26 5.86 10.11
C MET A 63 0.14 4.57 9.40
N PRO A 64 0.49 4.63 8.10
CA PRO A 64 1.01 3.48 7.35
C PRO A 64 2.12 2.74 8.09
N LEU A 65 1.90 1.46 8.37
CA LEU A 65 2.88 0.59 8.99
C LEU A 65 3.87 0.10 7.92
N GLY A 66 5.16 0.27 8.15
CA GLY A 66 6.15 -0.01 7.11
C GLY A 66 6.30 -1.47 6.72
N SER A 67 6.08 -2.36 7.69
CA SER A 67 6.12 -3.81 7.52
C SER A 67 5.30 -4.47 8.63
N PRO A 68 4.43 -5.44 8.31
CA PRO A 68 3.79 -6.29 9.33
C PRO A 68 4.77 -7.27 10.00
N ARG A 69 5.95 -7.54 9.41
CA ARG A 69 6.95 -8.45 10.00
C ARG A 69 7.53 -7.90 11.30
N GLY A 70 7.64 -8.78 12.30
CA GLY A 70 8.12 -8.42 13.65
C GLY A 70 7.01 -7.99 14.61
N ASN A 71 5.76 -7.90 14.14
CA ASN A 71 4.58 -7.73 14.98
C ASN A 71 3.70 -9.00 14.87
N PRO A 72 3.56 -9.81 15.95
CA PRO A 72 2.82 -11.07 15.91
C PRO A 72 1.37 -10.94 15.44
N GLU A 73 0.69 -9.86 15.80
CA GLU A 73 -0.70 -9.61 15.44
C GLU A 73 -0.81 -9.25 13.95
N ALA A 74 0.01 -8.32 13.48
CA ALA A 74 0.05 -7.96 12.06
C ALA A 74 0.47 -9.15 11.18
N GLU A 75 1.35 -10.03 11.68
CA GLU A 75 1.73 -11.26 10.98
C GLU A 75 0.58 -12.29 10.91
N ALA A 76 -0.24 -12.40 11.96
CA ALA A 76 -1.42 -13.25 11.94
C ALA A 76 -2.42 -12.78 10.88
N VAL A 77 -2.71 -11.47 10.86
CA VAL A 77 -3.59 -10.85 9.86
C VAL A 77 -3.02 -10.98 8.44
N LEU A 78 -1.69 -10.82 8.27
CA LEU A 78 -1.03 -11.03 6.99
C LEU A 78 -1.19 -12.48 6.48
N LYS A 79 -1.15 -13.48 7.37
CA LYS A 79 -1.38 -14.88 6.99
C LYS A 79 -2.80 -15.07 6.47
N GLU A 80 -3.79 -14.39 7.05
CA GLU A 80 -5.18 -14.43 6.57
C GLU A 80 -5.33 -13.76 5.20
N ILE A 81 -4.78 -12.56 5.02
CA ILE A 81 -4.79 -11.86 3.73
C ILE A 81 -4.15 -12.71 2.61
N LYS A 82 -3.06 -13.42 2.90
CA LYS A 82 -2.40 -14.30 1.92
C LYS A 82 -3.21 -15.53 1.51
N LYS A 83 -4.20 -15.94 2.31
CA LYS A 83 -5.11 -17.04 1.97
C LYS A 83 -6.18 -16.60 0.97
N ILE A 84 -6.46 -15.31 0.84
CA ILE A 84 -7.50 -14.77 -0.04
C ILE A 84 -7.20 -15.10 -1.52
N ARG A 85 -8.22 -15.63 -2.20
CA ARG A 85 -8.21 -16.07 -3.61
C ARG A 85 -9.13 -15.22 -4.50
N PHE A 86 -9.24 -13.92 -4.21
CA PHE A 86 -10.05 -12.97 -4.97
C PHE A 86 -9.34 -11.64 -5.23
N GLY A 87 -8.10 -11.65 -5.69
CA GLY A 87 -7.34 -10.45 -6.08
C GLY A 87 -7.06 -10.40 -7.58
N ALA A 88 -6.65 -9.22 -8.05
CA ALA A 88 -6.37 -8.92 -9.46
C ALA A 88 -5.07 -9.57 -10.00
N SER A 89 -4.68 -10.74 -9.50
CA SER A 89 -3.59 -11.52 -10.09
C SER A 89 -4.15 -12.55 -11.07
N GLY A 90 -3.37 -12.98 -12.07
CA GLY A 90 -3.80 -14.01 -13.02
C GLY A 90 -4.12 -15.39 -12.41
N ARG A 91 -3.91 -15.57 -11.09
CA ARG A 91 -4.31 -16.77 -10.33
C ARG A 91 -5.44 -16.48 -9.32
N GLY A 92 -6.06 -15.31 -9.41
CA GLY A 92 -7.07 -14.83 -8.48
C GLY A 92 -6.55 -14.54 -7.08
N LYS A 93 -5.25 -14.63 -6.76
CA LYS A 93 -4.75 -14.37 -5.39
C LYS A 93 -4.75 -12.88 -5.06
N ALA A 94 -4.94 -12.54 -3.78
CA ALA A 94 -4.63 -11.20 -3.27
C ALA A 94 -3.22 -10.77 -3.72
N ARG A 95 -3.10 -9.55 -4.24
CA ARG A 95 -1.86 -9.05 -4.84
C ARG A 95 -1.31 -7.87 -4.07
N PHE A 96 -0.07 -7.97 -3.62
CA PHE A 96 0.63 -6.84 -3.03
C PHE A 96 1.09 -5.85 -4.11
N SER A 97 0.66 -4.60 -4.02
CA SER A 97 1.11 -3.49 -4.84
C SER A 97 2.31 -2.83 -4.17
N LYS A 98 3.48 -2.86 -4.83
CA LYS A 98 4.70 -2.24 -4.30
C LYS A 98 4.65 -0.72 -4.30
N SER A 99 3.96 -0.11 -5.27
CA SER A 99 3.81 1.35 -5.36
C SER A 99 2.91 1.88 -4.26
N GLU A 100 1.82 1.17 -3.97
CA GLU A 100 0.86 1.58 -2.94
C GLU A 100 1.26 1.10 -1.53
N GLY A 101 2.13 0.08 -1.45
CA GLY A 101 2.42 -0.58 -0.18
C GLY A 101 1.24 -1.37 0.41
N ALA A 102 0.23 -1.70 -0.41
CA ALA A 102 -1.04 -2.26 0.02
C ALA A 102 -1.41 -3.56 -0.71
N TRP A 103 -2.28 -4.37 -0.12
CA TRP A 103 -2.82 -5.60 -0.72
C TRP A 103 -4.12 -5.34 -1.45
N SER A 104 -4.24 -5.76 -2.71
CA SER A 104 -5.47 -5.60 -3.48
C SER A 104 -6.29 -6.89 -3.54
N ILE A 105 -7.59 -6.76 -3.26
CA ILE A 105 -8.62 -7.80 -3.34
C ILE A 105 -9.94 -7.22 -3.87
N GLN A 106 -10.85 -8.06 -4.35
CA GLN A 106 -12.21 -7.68 -4.74
C GLN A 106 -13.01 -7.26 -3.50
N SER A 107 -13.86 -6.24 -3.67
CA SER A 107 -14.66 -5.60 -2.61
C SER A 107 -15.53 -6.60 -1.84
N GLU A 108 -16.19 -7.53 -2.55
CA GLU A 108 -17.08 -8.54 -1.96
C GLU A 108 -16.37 -9.56 -1.05
N HIS A 109 -15.04 -9.63 -1.14
CA HIS A 109 -14.21 -10.59 -0.40
C HIS A 109 -13.33 -9.91 0.64
N VAL A 110 -13.60 -8.65 0.95
CA VAL A 110 -12.91 -7.92 2.03
C VAL A 110 -13.24 -8.57 3.38
N PRO A 111 -12.22 -9.00 4.15
CA PRO A 111 -12.45 -9.57 5.47
C PRO A 111 -13.10 -8.57 6.44
N SER A 112 -13.92 -9.05 7.36
CA SER A 112 -14.65 -8.22 8.33
C SER A 112 -13.77 -7.42 9.30
N PHE A 113 -12.52 -7.82 9.50
CA PHE A 113 -11.56 -7.08 10.33
C PHE A 113 -10.99 -5.83 9.63
N VAL A 114 -11.24 -5.66 8.33
CA VAL A 114 -10.78 -4.51 7.57
C VAL A 114 -11.75 -3.35 7.76
N VAL A 115 -11.23 -2.22 8.23
CA VAL A 115 -12.01 -1.00 8.40
C VAL A 115 -11.97 -0.22 7.09
N MET A 116 -13.12 0.00 6.46
CA MET A 116 -13.19 0.79 5.23
C MET A 116 -13.02 2.28 5.55
N GLY A 117 -12.26 2.99 4.72
CA GLY A 117 -11.99 4.41 4.89
C GLY A 117 -11.48 5.08 3.61
N THR A 118 -11.10 6.34 3.74
CA THR A 118 -10.52 7.12 2.64
C THR A 118 -9.07 7.49 2.95
N LYS A 119 -8.20 7.36 1.95
CA LYS A 119 -6.78 7.72 2.05
C LYS A 119 -6.61 9.17 1.59
N ASN A 120 -6.09 10.01 2.48
CA ASN A 120 -5.83 11.42 2.17
C ASN A 120 -4.51 11.57 1.41
N LYS A 121 -4.27 12.73 0.78
CA LYS A 121 -3.01 13.05 0.08
C LYS A 121 -1.74 12.91 0.97
N ALA A 122 -1.90 13.02 2.29
CA ALA A 122 -0.81 12.85 3.26
C ALA A 122 -0.53 11.37 3.62
N GLY A 123 -1.30 10.42 3.07
CA GLY A 123 -1.23 8.99 3.43
C GLY A 123 -1.86 8.66 4.79
N THR A 124 -2.52 9.62 5.43
CA THR A 124 -3.35 9.42 6.62
C THR A 124 -4.74 8.97 6.24
N PHE A 125 -5.36 8.17 7.12
CA PHE A 125 -6.68 7.62 6.88
C PHE A 125 -7.74 8.32 7.70
N LYS A 126 -8.90 8.50 7.09
CA LYS A 126 -10.14 8.87 7.80
C LYS A 126 -11.08 7.66 7.72
N ALA A 127 -11.43 7.11 8.88
CA ALA A 127 -12.46 6.08 8.95
C ALA A 127 -13.80 6.67 8.51
N SER A 128 -14.53 5.91 7.69
CA SER A 128 -15.89 6.23 7.26
C SER A 128 -16.91 5.72 8.27
#